data_AF-A0A4U9HHG5-F1
#
_entry.id   AF-A0A4U9HHG5-F1
#
_cell.length_a   1.000
_cell.length_b   1.000
_cell.length_c   1.000
_cell.angle_alpha   90.00
_cell.angle_beta   90.00
_cell.angle_gamma   90.00
#
_symmetry.space_group_name_H-M   'P 1'
#
loop_
_entity.id
_entity.type
_entity.pdbx_description
1 polymer ?
#
loop_
_entity_poly.entity_id
_entity_poly.type
_entity_poly.pdbx_seq_one_letter_code
_entity_poly.pdbx_strand_id
1 'polypeptide(L)'
;MEAALEAGAEDIVTYDDGAIDVFTAWENLGEVKDALASAGFTAEAAEVSMIPSTKADMDAETAPKLLRLIDMLEDCDDVQEVYHNGEISDEVAATL
;
A
#
# COMPACT_ATOMS: atom_id res chain seq x y z
N MET A 1 -14.73 -4.39 9.03
CA MET A 1 -13.78 -4.74 10.11
C MET A 1 -13.99 -6.17 10.61
N GLU A 2 -15.15 -6.50 11.21
CA GLU A 2 -15.41 -7.86 11.75
C GLU A 2 -15.23 -8.98 10.71
N ALA A 3 -15.84 -8.84 9.51
CA ALA A 3 -15.70 -9.82 8.43
C ALA A 3 -14.25 -10.04 7.96
N ALA A 4 -13.39 -9.02 8.05
CA ALA A 4 -11.98 -9.14 7.65
C ALA A 4 -11.17 -9.91 8.70
N LEU A 5 -11.39 -9.63 9.98
CA LEU A 5 -10.72 -10.35 11.07
C LEU A 5 -11.16 -11.82 11.13
N GLU A 6 -12.44 -12.10 10.91
CA GLU A 6 -12.95 -13.48 10.80
C GLU A 6 -12.35 -14.23 9.60
N ALA A 7 -12.06 -13.51 8.51
CA ALA A 7 -11.43 -14.05 7.32
C ALA A 7 -9.91 -14.26 7.47
N GLY A 8 -9.29 -13.80 8.56
CA GLY A 8 -7.85 -13.97 8.81
C GLY A 8 -6.98 -12.75 8.48
N ALA A 9 -7.57 -11.55 8.43
CA ALA A 9 -6.79 -10.32 8.39
C ALA A 9 -5.95 -10.13 9.67
N GLU A 10 -4.73 -9.64 9.49
CA GLU A 10 -3.79 -9.34 10.58
C GLU A 10 -3.96 -7.90 11.09
N ASP A 11 -4.24 -6.96 10.20
CA ASP A 11 -4.45 -5.56 10.55
C ASP A 11 -5.43 -4.88 9.58
N ILE A 12 -6.05 -3.79 10.03
CA ILE A 12 -7.00 -3.00 9.25
C ILE A 12 -6.73 -1.53 9.53
N VAL A 13 -6.35 -0.80 8.48
CA VAL A 13 -6.08 0.63 8.54
C VAL A 13 -7.19 1.37 7.81
N THR A 14 -7.71 2.43 8.43
CA THR A 14 -8.67 3.35 7.81
C THR A 14 -8.01 4.71 7.68
N TYR A 15 -8.00 5.24 6.47
CA TYR A 15 -7.41 6.54 6.14
C TYR A 15 -8.45 7.66 6.22
N ASP A 16 -7.99 8.91 6.26
CA ASP A 16 -8.85 10.09 6.45
C ASP A 16 -9.81 10.34 5.28
N ASP A 17 -9.47 9.85 4.09
CA ASP A 17 -10.31 9.88 2.88
C ASP A 17 -11.37 8.77 2.85
N GLY A 18 -11.38 7.88 3.85
CA GLY A 18 -12.30 6.76 3.96
C GLY A 18 -11.81 5.49 3.25
N ALA A 19 -10.60 5.49 2.66
CA ALA A 19 -9.97 4.28 2.17
C ALA A 19 -9.71 3.30 3.33
N ILE A 20 -9.79 2.00 3.04
CA ILE A 20 -9.57 0.94 4.03
C ILE A 20 -8.62 -0.08 3.43
N ASP A 21 -7.46 -0.22 4.08
CA ASP A 21 -6.54 -1.31 3.77
C ASP A 21 -6.70 -2.43 4.80
N VAL A 22 -6.77 -3.65 4.28
CA VAL A 22 -6.84 -4.87 5.06
C VAL A 22 -5.54 -5.64 4.82
N PHE A 23 -4.72 -5.74 5.86
CA PHE A 23 -3.45 -6.44 5.82
C PHE A 23 -3.64 -7.89 6.24
N THR A 24 -2.92 -8.79 5.58
CA THR A 24 -2.96 -10.23 5.81
C THR A 24 -1.54 -10.77 5.75
N ALA A 25 -1.33 -12.00 6.24
CA ALA A 25 -0.19 -12.79 5.78
C ALA A 25 -0.25 -12.90 4.25
N TRP A 26 0.89 -12.78 3.57
CA TRP A 26 0.95 -12.69 2.10
C TRP A 26 0.36 -13.95 1.42
N GLU A 27 0.56 -15.12 2.03
CA GLU A 27 0.02 -16.39 1.56
C GLU A 27 -1.52 -16.48 1.68
N ASN A 28 -2.14 -15.67 2.55
CA ASN A 28 -3.56 -15.71 2.86
C ASN A 28 -4.38 -14.65 2.11
N LEU A 29 -3.74 -13.76 1.34
CA LEU A 29 -4.40 -12.64 0.65
C LEU A 29 -5.61 -13.11 -0.18
N GLY A 30 -5.43 -14.20 -0.95
CA GLY A 30 -6.48 -14.74 -1.81
C GLY A 30 -7.70 -15.22 -1.01
N GLU A 31 -7.47 -15.97 0.06
CA GLU A 31 -8.54 -16.50 0.91
C GLU A 31 -9.33 -15.38 1.59
N VAL A 32 -8.62 -14.38 2.13
CA VAL A 32 -9.24 -13.24 2.81
C VAL A 32 -10.05 -12.39 1.84
N LYS A 33 -9.51 -12.12 0.64
CA LYS A 33 -10.21 -11.41 -0.43
C LYS A 33 -11.52 -12.11 -0.82
N ASP A 34 -11.47 -13.43 -1.03
CA ASP A 34 -12.63 -14.20 -1.47
C ASP A 34 -13.71 -14.28 -0.37
N ALA A 35 -13.29 -14.39 0.90
CA ALA A 35 -14.18 -14.35 2.06
C ALA A 35 -14.88 -12.98 2.19
N LEU A 36 -14.13 -11.88 2.03
CA LEU A 36 -14.67 -10.52 2.03
C LEU A 36 -15.66 -10.31 0.88
N ALA A 37 -15.32 -10.74 -0.33
CA ALA A 37 -16.21 -10.66 -1.49
C ALA A 37 -17.52 -11.43 -1.25
N SER A 38 -17.44 -12.63 -0.64
CA SER A 38 -18.60 -13.44 -0.27
C SER A 38 -19.48 -12.79 0.80
N ALA A 39 -18.87 -11.99 1.68
CA ALA A 39 -19.58 -11.17 2.68
C ALA A 39 -20.13 -9.85 2.11
N GLY A 40 -19.93 -9.57 0.82
CA GLY A 40 -20.42 -8.37 0.13
C GLY A 40 -19.43 -7.20 0.10
N PHE A 41 -18.18 -7.42 0.51
CA PHE A 41 -17.10 -6.44 0.46
C PHE A 41 -16.15 -6.76 -0.69
N THR A 42 -16.35 -6.11 -1.84
CA THR A 42 -15.43 -6.27 -2.98
C THR A 42 -14.28 -5.29 -2.84
N ALA A 43 -13.05 -5.80 -2.77
CA ALA A 43 -11.85 -4.97 -2.74
C ALA A 43 -11.64 -4.28 -4.09
N GLU A 44 -11.25 -3.00 -4.09
CA GLU A 44 -10.88 -2.27 -5.30
C GLU A 44 -9.56 -2.76 -5.88
N ALA A 45 -8.60 -3.08 -4.99
CA ALA A 45 -7.33 -3.70 -5.32
C ALA A 45 -6.99 -4.78 -4.28
N ALA A 46 -6.20 -5.78 -4.69
CA ALA A 46 -5.67 -6.82 -3.81
C ALA A 46 -4.37 -7.34 -4.40
N GLU A 47 -3.26 -7.06 -3.73
CA GLU A 47 -1.91 -7.41 -4.17
C GLU A 47 -1.02 -7.81 -2.99
N VAL A 48 0.06 -8.54 -3.28
CA VAL A 48 1.12 -8.81 -2.32
C VAL A 48 2.19 -7.77 -2.55
N SER A 49 2.44 -6.93 -1.55
CA SER A 49 3.44 -5.86 -1.60
C SER A 49 4.26 -5.82 -0.31
N MET A 50 5.42 -5.15 -0.37
CA MET A 50 6.30 -5.01 0.79
C MET A 50 5.92 -3.76 1.60
N ILE A 51 5.30 -3.97 2.75
CA ILE A 51 4.85 -2.89 3.63
C ILE A 51 5.97 -2.51 4.62
N PRO A 52 6.43 -1.23 4.65
CA PRO A 52 7.49 -0.81 5.55
C PRO A 52 6.98 -0.66 7.00
N SER A 53 7.80 -1.06 7.98
CA SER A 53 7.49 -0.92 9.41
C SER A 53 7.86 0.45 10.00
N THR A 54 8.52 1.30 9.22
CA THR A 54 8.91 2.66 9.60
C THR A 54 8.64 3.61 8.45
N LYS A 55 8.41 4.88 8.78
CA LYS A 55 8.16 5.95 7.82
C LYS A 55 9.38 6.87 7.72
N ALA A 56 9.68 7.33 6.52
CA ALA A 56 10.71 8.33 6.27
C ALA A 56 10.03 9.59 5.70
N ASP A 57 9.89 10.62 6.52
CA ASP A 57 9.25 11.88 6.12
C ASP A 57 10.03 12.56 4.99
N MET A 58 9.34 12.82 3.88
CA MET A 58 9.91 13.50 2.71
C MET A 58 9.52 14.98 2.71
N ASP A 59 10.46 15.82 2.30
CA ASP A 59 10.25 17.25 2.05
C ASP A 59 10.19 17.57 0.54
N ALA A 60 9.88 18.82 0.20
CA ALA A 60 9.80 19.29 -1.18
C ALA A 60 11.12 19.18 -1.97
N GLU A 61 12.26 18.98 -1.30
CA GLU A 61 13.55 18.78 -1.98
C GLU A 61 13.90 17.31 -2.20
N THR A 62 13.43 16.42 -1.32
CA THR A 62 13.77 14.99 -1.27
C THR A 62 12.74 14.12 -1.97
N ALA A 63 11.45 14.44 -1.84
CA ALA A 63 10.36 13.76 -2.56
C ALA A 63 10.57 13.69 -4.09
N PRO A 64 10.84 14.78 -4.83
CA PRO A 64 11.02 14.70 -6.27
C PRO A 64 12.28 13.92 -6.68
N LYS A 65 13.31 13.90 -5.82
CA LYS A 65 14.53 13.11 -6.07
C LYS A 65 14.27 11.62 -5.89
N LEU A 66 13.48 11.25 -4.88
CA LEU A 66 13.05 9.87 -4.64
C LEU A 66 12.19 9.38 -5.80
N LEU A 67 11.17 10.15 -6.20
CA LEU A 67 10.29 9.78 -7.32
C LEU A 67 11.08 9.58 -8.61
N ARG A 68 11.99 10.50 -8.92
CA ARG A 68 12.86 10.34 -10.10
C ARG A 68 13.75 9.08 -10.03
N LEU A 69 14.20 8.71 -8.83
CA LEU A 69 14.96 7.47 -8.66
C LEU A 69 14.07 6.25 -8.92
N ILE A 70 12.83 6.26 -8.42
CA ILE A 70 11.85 5.20 -8.66
C ILE A 70 11.59 5.07 -10.16
N ASP A 71 11.26 6.18 -10.85
CA ASP A 71 11.03 6.19 -12.30
C ASP A 71 12.21 5.55 -13.07
N MET A 72 13.45 5.94 -12.73
CA MET A 72 14.64 5.40 -13.38
C MET A 72 14.86 3.89 -13.13
N LEU A 73 14.42 3.39 -11.96
CA LEU A 73 14.50 1.97 -11.65
C LEU A 73 13.41 1.20 -12.39
N GLU A 74 12.19 1.71 -12.43
CA GLU A 74 11.06 1.10 -13.14
C GLU A 74 11.25 1.07 -14.67
N ASP A 75 12.01 2.03 -15.22
CA ASP A 75 12.41 2.04 -16.63
C ASP A 75 13.39 0.91 -17.01
N CYS A 76 13.96 0.20 -16.03
CA CYS A 76 14.88 -0.91 -16.29
C CYS A 76 14.10 -2.22 -16.53
N ASP A 77 14.28 -2.85 -17.70
CA ASP A 77 13.60 -4.10 -18.07
C ASP A 77 13.78 -5.26 -17.05
N ASP A 78 14.88 -5.23 -16.28
CA ASP A 78 15.21 -6.25 -15.29
C ASP A 78 14.56 -5.99 -13.91
N VAL A 79 14.03 -4.78 -13.67
CA VAL A 79 13.37 -4.43 -12.41
C VAL A 79 11.92 -4.89 -12.49
N GLN A 80 11.48 -5.63 -11.46
CA GLN A 80 10.12 -6.15 -11.40
C GLN A 80 9.22 -5.24 -10.55
N GLU A 81 9.68 -4.87 -9.36
CA GLU A 81 8.92 -4.08 -8.40
C GLU A 81 9.88 -3.19 -7.59
N VAL A 82 9.43 -1.99 -7.23
CA VAL A 82 10.17 -1.04 -6.40
C VAL A 82 9.33 -0.70 -5.18
N TYR A 83 9.90 -0.89 -3.99
CA TYR A 83 9.23 -0.57 -2.72
C TYR A 83 10.06 0.45 -1.94
N HIS A 84 9.39 1.39 -1.28
CA HIS A 84 10.03 2.41 -0.46
C HIS A 84 9.19 2.75 0.78
N ASN A 85 9.82 3.42 1.74
CA ASN A 85 9.17 3.92 2.95
C ASN A 85 9.08 5.45 3.03
N GLY A 86 9.41 6.14 1.93
CA GLY A 86 9.24 7.58 1.80
C GLY A 86 7.77 7.98 1.96
N GLU A 87 7.45 8.65 3.05
CA GLU A 87 6.12 9.19 3.33
C GLU A 87 6.06 10.64 2.82
N ILE A 88 5.15 10.88 1.89
CA ILE A 88 4.93 12.19 1.28
C ILE A 88 3.59 12.70 1.80
N SER A 89 3.61 13.79 2.56
CA SER A 89 2.38 14.43 3.04
C SER A 89 1.62 15.12 1.90
N ASP A 90 0.32 15.33 2.07
CA ASP A 90 -0.53 16.05 1.10
C ASP A 90 0.03 17.43 0.70
N GLU A 91 0.63 18.13 1.66
CA GLU A 91 1.25 19.44 1.42
C GLU A 91 2.44 19.32 0.46
N VAL A 92 3.32 18.32 0.67
CA VAL A 92 4.47 18.08 -0.21
C VAL A 92 4.01 17.54 -1.56
N ALA A 93 3.05 16.61 -1.56
CA ALA A 93 2.48 16.03 -2.78
C ALA A 93 1.90 17.09 -3.72
N ALA A 94 1.27 18.14 -3.18
CA ALA A 94 0.74 19.26 -3.96
C ALA A 94 1.82 20.14 -4.65
N THR A 95 3.10 19.93 -4.34
CA THR A 95 4.24 20.68 -4.93
C THR A 95 4.99 19.92 -6.02
N LEU A 96 4.67 18.64 -6.21
CA LEU A 96 5.30 17.75 -7.19
C LEU A 96 4.64 17.89 -8.56
#